data_AF-A0A958L5Y5-F1
#
_entry.id   AF-A0A958L5Y5-F1
#
_cell.length_a   1.000
_cell.length_b   1.000
_cell.length_c   1.000
_cell.angle_alpha   90.00
_cell.angle_beta   90.00
_cell.angle_gamma   90.00
#
_symmetry.space_group_name_H-M   'P 1'
#
loop_
_entity.id
_entity.type
_entity.pdbx_description
1 polymer ?
#
loop_
_entity_poly.entity_id
_entity_poly.type
_entity_poly.pdbx_seq_one_letter_code
_entity_poly.pdbx_strand_id
1 'polypeptide(L)'
;MRLMKVDDVNYESLRGFEKGAILMNYLGPGAAKILFKYIDDGDIRKLLSTMQKFRIVPVEVTKKVLEEYYEMISESQDYIFSDKVTSKETVVDAVGEERARGILGHLNVNSPASRNLESLEMVDAKSLSNFLINEHPQTIAVILAHLEPEKKGEVLKRLPEALQAEVVLRLSSLDHVAPELIAEVDQVLKRELSSIGTVEQASLGGVQPVAEM
;
A
#
# COMPACT_ATOMS: atom_id res chain seq x y z
N MET A 1 -35.64 -3.89 -26.56
CA MET A 1 -35.81 -4.71 -25.34
C MET A 1 -36.59 -3.87 -24.34
N ARG A 2 -37.86 -4.19 -24.08
CA ARG A 2 -38.75 -3.40 -23.21
C ARG A 2 -38.26 -3.56 -21.76
N LEU A 3 -37.92 -2.46 -21.10
CA LEU A 3 -37.56 -2.47 -19.69
C LEU A 3 -38.81 -2.86 -18.89
N MET A 4 -38.81 -4.05 -18.29
CA MET A 4 -39.86 -4.43 -17.34
C MET A 4 -39.61 -3.67 -16.05
N LYS A 5 -40.53 -2.76 -15.73
CA LYS A 5 -40.65 -2.19 -14.40
C LYS A 5 -41.35 -3.24 -13.55
N VAL A 6 -40.70 -3.68 -12.47
CA VAL A 6 -41.40 -4.52 -11.50
C VAL A 6 -42.26 -3.56 -10.68
N ASP A 7 -43.54 -3.48 -11.01
CA ASP A 7 -44.49 -2.73 -10.21
C ASP A 7 -44.65 -3.46 -8.87
N ASP A 8 -44.56 -2.70 -7.77
CA ASP A 8 -44.78 -3.17 -6.39
C ASP A 8 -43.70 -4.08 -5.78
N VAL A 9 -42.42 -3.74 -5.95
CA VAL A 9 -41.34 -4.40 -5.20
C VAL A 9 -41.41 -4.00 -3.72
N ASN A 10 -41.75 -4.94 -2.84
CA ASN A 10 -41.68 -4.75 -1.39
C ASN A 10 -40.42 -5.42 -0.82
N TYR A 11 -39.61 -4.63 -0.10
CA TYR A 11 -38.37 -5.08 0.52
C TYR A 11 -38.54 -6.28 1.46
N GLU A 12 -39.61 -6.31 2.27
CA GLU A 12 -39.84 -7.38 3.26
C GLU A 12 -40.10 -8.75 2.60
N SER A 13 -40.52 -8.75 1.33
CA SER A 13 -40.76 -9.98 0.57
C SER A 13 -39.54 -10.49 -0.20
N LEU A 14 -38.45 -9.72 -0.25
CA LEU A 14 -37.27 -10.08 -1.03
C LEU A 14 -36.45 -11.17 -0.36
N ARG A 15 -36.10 -12.19 -1.14
CA ARG A 15 -35.16 -13.23 -0.70
C ARG A 15 -33.71 -12.78 -0.89
N GLY A 16 -32.76 -13.39 -0.17
CA GLY A 16 -31.34 -13.02 -0.23
C GLY A 16 -30.75 -12.94 -1.64
N PHE A 17 -31.13 -13.87 -2.54
CA PHE A 17 -30.70 -13.83 -3.94
C PHE A 17 -31.26 -12.63 -4.72
N GLU A 18 -32.49 -12.20 -4.42
CA GLU A 18 -33.13 -11.04 -5.04
C GLU A 18 -32.52 -9.74 -4.52
N LYS A 19 -32.26 -9.66 -3.20
CA LYS A 19 -31.52 -8.55 -2.58
C LYS A 19 -30.11 -8.44 -3.13
N GLY A 20 -29.40 -9.56 -3.23
CA GLY A 20 -28.07 -9.63 -3.86
C GLY A 20 -28.10 -9.14 -5.31
N ALA A 21 -29.09 -9.54 -6.11
CA ALA A 21 -29.22 -9.04 -7.48
C ALA A 21 -29.44 -7.51 -7.56
N ILE A 22 -30.24 -6.94 -6.66
CA ILE A 22 -30.46 -5.49 -6.55
C ILE A 22 -29.16 -4.78 -6.17
N LEU A 23 -28.44 -5.31 -5.17
CA LEU A 23 -27.14 -4.80 -4.74
C LEU A 23 -26.12 -4.83 -5.89
N MET A 24 -26.02 -5.94 -6.62
CA MET A 24 -25.09 -6.08 -7.75
C MET A 24 -25.43 -5.14 -8.91
N ASN A 25 -26.72 -4.90 -9.18
CA ASN A 25 -27.14 -3.90 -10.16
C ASN A 25 -26.75 -2.47 -9.73
N TYR A 26 -26.76 -2.17 -8.43
CA TYR A 26 -26.33 -0.88 -7.89
C TYR A 26 -24.80 -0.70 -7.93
N LEU A 27 -24.05 -1.70 -7.48
CA LEU A 27 -22.58 -1.69 -7.47
C LEU A 27 -21.96 -1.77 -8.88
N GLY A 28 -22.71 -2.33 -9.84
CA GLY A 28 -22.33 -2.36 -11.24
C GLY A 28 -21.36 -3.48 -11.61
N PRO A 29 -20.84 -3.44 -12.87
CA PRO A 29 -20.15 -4.57 -13.48
C PRO A 29 -18.79 -4.88 -12.84
N GLY A 30 -18.12 -3.89 -12.24
CA GLY A 30 -16.84 -4.08 -11.56
C GLY A 30 -16.95 -5.03 -10.37
N ALA A 31 -17.93 -4.80 -9.50
CA ALA A 31 -18.21 -5.68 -8.37
C ALA A 31 -18.65 -7.08 -8.84
N ALA A 32 -19.47 -7.17 -9.89
CA ALA A 32 -19.93 -8.45 -10.43
C ALA A 32 -18.78 -9.30 -10.96
N LYS A 33 -17.80 -8.69 -11.65
CA LYS A 33 -16.61 -9.39 -12.13
C LYS A 33 -15.79 -10.01 -10.99
N ILE A 34 -15.73 -9.35 -9.84
CA ILE A 34 -15.02 -9.88 -8.67
C ILE A 34 -15.81 -11.03 -8.06
N LEU A 35 -17.12 -10.86 -7.84
CA LEU A 35 -17.99 -11.88 -7.26
C LEU A 35 -17.97 -13.18 -8.08
N PHE A 36 -18.07 -13.08 -9.40
CA PHE A 36 -18.12 -14.24 -10.30
C PHE A 36 -16.86 -15.11 -10.27
N LYS A 37 -15.75 -14.64 -9.69
CA LYS A 37 -14.55 -15.46 -9.49
C LYS A 37 -14.69 -16.47 -8.34
N TYR A 38 -15.66 -16.27 -7.44
CA TYR A 38 -15.78 -17.00 -6.18
C TYR A 38 -17.10 -17.77 -6.03
N ILE A 39 -17.96 -17.78 -7.05
CA ILE A 39 -19.25 -18.49 -7.06
C ILE A 39 -19.33 -19.45 -8.25
N ASP A 40 -20.13 -20.52 -8.14
CA ASP A 40 -20.27 -21.51 -9.20
C ASP A 40 -21.19 -21.06 -10.36
N ASP A 41 -21.08 -21.75 -11.49
CA ASP A 41 -21.83 -21.45 -12.72
C ASP A 41 -23.35 -21.48 -12.53
N GLY A 42 -23.88 -22.31 -11.64
CA GLY A 42 -25.31 -22.40 -11.35
C GLY A 42 -25.82 -21.14 -10.68
N ASP A 43 -25.09 -20.70 -9.65
CA ASP A 43 -25.38 -19.47 -8.93
C ASP A 43 -25.15 -18.21 -9.77
N ILE A 44 -24.13 -18.20 -10.65
CA ILE A 44 -23.93 -17.12 -11.63
C ILE A 44 -25.17 -16.98 -12.53
N ARG A 45 -25.65 -18.09 -13.12
CA ARG A 45 -26.82 -18.06 -14.02
C ARG A 45 -28.06 -17.56 -13.29
N LYS A 46 -28.28 -18.03 -12.07
CA LYS A 46 -29.41 -17.63 -11.22
C LYS A 46 -29.34 -16.14 -10.86
N LEU A 47 -28.16 -15.65 -10.48
CA LEU A 47 -27.92 -14.24 -10.17
C LEU A 47 -28.15 -13.36 -11.39
N LEU A 48 -27.62 -13.71 -12.56
CA LEU A 48 -27.83 -12.97 -13.81
C LEU A 48 -29.30 -12.88 -14.21
N SER A 49 -30.04 -14.00 -14.12
CA SER A 49 -31.48 -14.01 -14.39
C SER A 49 -32.24 -13.09 -13.42
N THR A 50 -31.86 -13.12 -12.14
CA THR A 50 -32.48 -12.29 -11.11
C THR A 50 -32.14 -10.80 -11.30
N MET A 51 -30.90 -10.47 -11.68
CA MET A 51 -30.48 -9.10 -12.01
C MET A 51 -31.27 -8.53 -13.19
N GLN A 52 -31.62 -9.35 -14.19
CA GLN A 52 -32.48 -8.91 -15.30
C GLN A 52 -33.90 -8.59 -14.86
N LYS A 53 -34.47 -9.38 -13.94
CA LYS A 53 -35.79 -9.14 -13.33
C LYS A 53 -35.81 -7.81 -12.55
N PHE A 54 -34.76 -7.53 -11.78
CA PHE A 54 -34.65 -6.35 -10.93
C PHE A 54 -33.84 -5.19 -11.56
N ARG A 55 -34.04 -4.94 -12.86
CA ARG A 55 -33.37 -3.83 -13.57
C ARG A 55 -33.88 -2.45 -13.17
N ILE A 56 -35.16 -2.34 -12.82
CA ILE A 56 -35.79 -1.10 -12.38
C ILE A 56 -36.49 -1.41 -11.06
N VAL A 57 -35.99 -0.80 -9.99
CA VAL A 57 -36.46 -0.99 -8.62
C VAL A 57 -36.64 0.39 -7.98
N PRO A 58 -37.68 0.61 -7.16
CA PRO A 58 -37.85 1.84 -6.41
C PRO A 58 -36.63 2.19 -5.57
N VAL A 59 -36.30 3.48 -5.47
CA VAL A 59 -35.12 3.95 -4.74
C VAL A 59 -35.18 3.55 -3.26
N GLU A 60 -36.38 3.55 -2.69
CA GLU A 60 -36.65 3.19 -1.29
C GLU A 60 -36.24 1.74 -1.00
N VAL A 61 -36.53 0.82 -1.92
CA VAL A 61 -36.14 -0.60 -1.78
C VAL A 61 -34.63 -0.75 -1.91
N THR A 62 -34.02 -0.08 -2.89
CA THR A 62 -32.56 -0.11 -3.08
C THR A 62 -31.82 0.43 -1.85
N LYS A 63 -32.32 1.51 -1.23
CA LYS A 63 -31.76 2.05 0.02
C LYS A 63 -31.79 1.03 1.15
N LYS A 64 -32.92 0.37 1.38
CA LYS A 64 -33.03 -0.66 2.43
C LYS A 64 -32.08 -1.83 2.21
N VAL A 65 -31.89 -2.27 0.96
CA VAL A 65 -30.91 -3.32 0.61
C VAL A 65 -29.48 -2.89 0.93
N LEU A 66 -29.13 -1.63 0.68
CA LEU A 66 -27.81 -1.09 1.01
C LEU A 66 -27.60 -0.94 2.52
N GLU A 67 -28.63 -0.52 3.26
CA GLU A 67 -28.61 -0.43 4.72
C GLU A 67 -28.36 -1.80 5.36
N GLU A 68 -29.09 -2.83 4.95
CA GLU A 68 -28.89 -4.21 5.43
C GLU A 68 -27.48 -4.72 5.09
N TYR A 69 -27.00 -4.48 3.87
CA TYR A 69 -25.63 -4.86 3.49
C TYR A 69 -24.59 -4.16 4.37
N TYR A 70 -24.79 -2.88 4.68
CA TYR A 70 -23.91 -2.11 5.55
C TYR A 70 -23.91 -2.64 7.00
N GLU A 71 -25.09 -2.96 7.54
CA GLU A 71 -25.22 -3.59 8.87
C GLU A 71 -24.48 -4.93 8.92
N MET A 72 -24.62 -5.78 7.89
CA MET A 72 -23.91 -7.06 7.80
C MET A 72 -22.38 -6.91 7.74
N ILE A 73 -21.86 -5.87 7.11
CA ILE A 73 -20.42 -5.57 7.14
C ILE A 73 -20.00 -5.12 8.55
N SER A 74 -20.76 -4.23 9.16
CA SER A 74 -20.45 -3.65 10.48
C SER A 74 -20.45 -4.70 11.59
N GLU A 75 -21.22 -5.77 11.47
CA GLU A 75 -21.25 -6.87 12.46
C GLU A 75 -20.13 -7.89 12.25
N SER A 76 -19.50 -7.94 11.06
CA SER A 76 -18.52 -8.96 10.70
C SER A 76 -17.07 -8.50 10.68
N GLN A 77 -16.80 -7.19 10.73
CA GLN A 77 -15.44 -6.61 10.71
C GLN A 77 -15.36 -5.37 11.63
N ASP A 78 -14.36 -5.30 12.52
CA ASP A 78 -14.08 -4.09 13.34
C ASP A 78 -13.65 -2.87 12.50
N TYR A 79 -13.24 -3.07 11.23
CA TYR A 79 -12.78 -2.03 10.31
C TYR A 79 -13.25 -2.31 8.86
N ILE A 80 -13.96 -1.35 8.26
CA ILE A 80 -14.59 -1.48 6.92
C ILE A 80 -13.59 -1.32 5.75
N PHE A 81 -12.49 -0.59 5.97
CA PHE A 81 -11.52 -0.29 4.94
C PHE A 81 -10.22 -1.05 5.20
N SER A 82 -9.98 -2.11 4.43
CA SER A 82 -8.61 -2.57 4.21
C SER A 82 -7.91 -1.59 3.27
N ASP A 83 -6.62 -1.33 3.45
CA ASP A 83 -5.74 -0.47 2.63
C ASP A 83 -5.74 -0.78 1.10
N LYS A 84 -6.53 -1.76 0.66
CA LYS A 84 -6.57 -2.27 -0.72
C LYS A 84 -7.26 -1.35 -1.73
N VAL A 85 -8.16 -0.45 -1.32
CA VAL A 85 -8.74 0.55 -2.26
C VAL A 85 -7.65 1.52 -2.76
N THR A 86 -6.62 1.73 -1.94
CA THR A 86 -5.42 2.53 -2.27
C THR A 86 -4.30 1.67 -2.87
N SER A 87 -4.59 0.44 -3.31
CA SER A 87 -3.59 -0.39 -3.96
C SER A 87 -3.12 0.26 -5.26
N LYS A 88 -1.80 0.23 -5.48
CA LYS A 88 -1.14 0.73 -6.68
C LYS A 88 -1.79 0.21 -7.97
N GLU A 89 -2.22 -1.06 -7.97
CA GLU A 89 -2.90 -1.69 -9.10
C GLU A 89 -4.26 -1.06 -9.41
N THR A 90 -5.07 -0.76 -8.40
CA THR A 90 -6.38 -0.10 -8.59
C THR A 90 -6.22 1.31 -9.18
N VAL A 91 -5.19 2.04 -8.75
CA VAL A 91 -4.89 3.39 -9.27
C VAL A 91 -4.36 3.32 -10.70
N VAL A 92 -3.45 2.37 -11.00
CA VAL A 92 -2.93 2.14 -12.36
C VAL A 92 -4.05 1.78 -13.32
N ASP A 93 -4.96 0.88 -12.93
CA ASP A 93 -6.10 0.48 -13.75
C ASP A 93 -7.07 1.65 -14.02
N ALA A 94 -7.21 2.59 -13.08
CA ALA A 94 -8.14 3.70 -13.20
C ALA A 94 -7.59 4.88 -14.02
N VAL A 95 -6.29 5.19 -13.93
CA VAL A 95 -5.72 6.41 -14.52
C VAL A 95 -4.59 6.17 -15.53
N GLY A 96 -4.16 4.92 -15.72
CA GLY A 96 -3.03 4.57 -16.57
C GLY A 96 -1.68 4.73 -15.86
N GLU A 97 -0.67 3.99 -16.34
CA GLU A 97 0.60 3.80 -15.62
C GLU A 97 1.39 5.10 -15.40
N GLU A 98 1.46 5.97 -16.40
CA GLU A 98 2.19 7.24 -16.33
C GLU A 98 1.57 8.19 -15.28
N ARG A 99 0.25 8.35 -15.31
CA ARG A 99 -0.48 9.23 -14.40
C ARG A 99 -0.54 8.66 -12.98
N ALA A 100 -0.66 7.34 -12.86
CA ALA A 100 -0.59 6.65 -11.58
C ALA A 100 0.79 6.81 -10.92
N ARG A 101 1.90 6.76 -11.67
CA ARG A 101 3.25 7.02 -11.12
C ARG A 101 3.36 8.43 -10.53
N GLY A 102 2.81 9.45 -11.20
CA GLY A 102 2.77 10.81 -10.65
C GLY A 102 1.94 10.91 -9.38
N ILE A 103 0.71 10.38 -9.39
CA ILE A 103 -0.21 10.45 -8.24
C ILE A 103 0.32 9.65 -7.05
N LEU A 104 0.75 8.41 -7.26
CA LEU A 104 1.29 7.55 -6.20
C LEU A 104 2.66 8.04 -5.70
N GLY A 105 3.49 8.59 -6.59
CA GLY A 105 4.75 9.22 -6.20
C GLY A 105 4.54 10.39 -5.23
N HIS A 106 3.45 11.15 -5.38
CA HIS A 106 3.07 12.19 -4.41
C HIS A 106 2.42 11.65 -3.13
N LEU A 107 1.76 10.48 -3.17
CA LEU A 107 1.12 9.86 -1.99
C LEU A 107 2.11 9.09 -1.11
N ASN A 108 3.19 8.54 -1.66
CA ASN A 108 4.26 7.89 -0.88
C ASN A 108 4.94 8.85 0.12
N VAL A 109 4.80 10.16 -0.07
CA VAL A 109 5.31 11.17 0.87
C VAL A 109 4.47 11.22 2.17
N ASN A 110 3.23 10.69 2.17
CA ASN A 110 2.25 10.92 3.23
C ASN A 110 1.60 9.66 3.84
N SER A 111 2.00 8.43 3.48
CA SER A 111 1.46 7.21 4.11
C SER A 111 2.31 6.72 5.29
N PRO A 112 1.74 6.59 6.51
CA PRO A 112 2.46 6.17 7.72
C PRO A 112 2.80 4.67 7.79
N ALA A 113 2.29 3.84 6.87
CA ALA A 113 2.43 2.37 6.95
C ALA A 113 3.63 1.78 6.15
N SER A 114 4.34 2.59 5.37
CA SER A 114 5.50 2.14 4.60
C SER A 114 6.53 3.25 4.44
N ARG A 115 6.93 3.88 5.53
CA ARG A 115 8.21 4.61 5.54
C ARG A 115 9.34 3.58 5.59
N ASN A 116 9.48 2.81 4.51
CA ASN A 116 10.77 2.27 4.17
C ASN A 116 11.70 3.48 4.10
N LEU A 117 12.85 3.38 4.75
CA LEU A 117 13.86 4.43 4.71
C LEU A 117 14.41 4.47 3.28
N GLU A 118 13.68 5.09 2.34
CA GLU A 118 13.99 5.08 0.89
C GLU A 118 15.43 5.55 0.62
N SER A 119 15.96 6.42 1.49
CA SER A 119 17.35 6.89 1.40
C SER A 119 18.38 5.81 1.75
N LEU A 120 18.00 4.84 2.57
CA LEU A 120 18.85 3.67 2.81
C LEU A 120 18.96 2.78 1.59
N GLU A 121 17.97 2.72 0.70
CA GLU A 121 18.07 1.90 -0.53
C GLU A 121 19.11 2.48 -1.49
N MET A 122 19.18 3.81 -1.59
CA MET A 122 20.03 4.52 -2.56
C MET A 122 21.52 4.56 -2.19
N VAL A 123 21.89 4.35 -0.92
CA VAL A 123 23.27 4.49 -0.44
C VAL A 123 24.00 3.17 -0.37
N ASP A 124 25.22 3.08 -0.88
CA ASP A 124 25.99 1.85 -0.84
C ASP A 124 26.35 1.41 0.60
N ALA A 125 26.57 0.10 0.79
CA ALA A 125 26.80 -0.47 2.12
C ALA A 125 28.06 0.09 2.82
N LYS A 126 29.07 0.55 2.06
CA LYS A 126 30.30 1.11 2.62
C LYS A 126 30.02 2.50 3.19
N SER A 127 29.40 3.38 2.44
CA SER A 127 29.01 4.72 2.90
C SER A 127 28.09 4.65 4.12
N LEU A 128 27.09 3.75 4.08
CA LEU A 128 26.19 3.55 5.20
C LEU A 128 26.93 3.00 6.43
N SER A 129 27.85 2.05 6.28
CA SER A 129 28.64 1.54 7.41
C SER A 129 29.51 2.62 8.06
N ASN A 130 30.12 3.50 7.27
CA ASN A 130 30.95 4.59 7.79
C ASN A 130 30.13 5.60 8.61
N PHE A 131 28.90 5.87 8.19
CA PHE A 131 27.97 6.70 8.93
C PHE A 131 27.61 6.05 10.28
N LEU A 132 27.28 4.75 10.26
CA LEU A 132 26.77 4.04 11.44
C LEU A 132 27.83 3.74 12.51
N ILE A 133 29.14 3.79 12.20
CA ILE A 133 30.20 3.46 13.16
C ILE A 133 30.17 4.34 14.41
N ASN A 134 29.72 5.60 14.29
CA ASN A 134 29.66 6.55 15.40
C ASN A 134 28.28 6.62 16.08
N GLU A 135 27.31 5.85 15.59
CA GLU A 135 25.94 5.85 16.10
C GLU A 135 25.76 4.91 17.30
N HIS A 136 24.74 5.19 18.11
CA HIS A 136 24.41 4.31 19.22
C HIS A 136 23.93 2.94 18.71
N PRO A 137 24.32 1.80 19.33
CA PRO A 137 23.94 0.46 18.87
C PRO A 137 22.43 0.23 18.67
N GLN A 138 21.59 0.93 19.44
CA GLN A 138 20.12 0.91 19.25
C GLN A 138 19.70 1.56 17.94
N THR A 139 20.28 2.71 17.59
CA THR A 139 20.01 3.43 16.34
C THR A 139 20.42 2.57 15.15
N ILE A 140 21.60 1.95 15.23
CA ILE A 140 22.09 1.01 14.21
C ILE A 140 21.11 -0.16 14.05
N ALA A 141 20.64 -0.77 15.15
CA ALA A 141 19.68 -1.87 15.08
C ALA A 141 18.34 -1.47 14.42
N VAL A 142 17.81 -0.29 14.76
CA VAL A 142 16.59 0.25 14.13
C VAL A 142 16.80 0.46 12.62
N ILE A 143 17.92 1.08 12.23
CA ILE A 143 18.25 1.32 10.80
C ILE A 143 18.39 -0.01 10.06
N LEU A 144 19.16 -0.95 10.61
CA LEU A 144 19.37 -2.26 10.00
C LEU A 144 18.06 -3.04 9.87
N ALA A 145 17.13 -2.95 10.83
CA ALA A 145 15.85 -3.66 10.76
C ALA A 145 15.04 -3.36 9.49
N HIS A 146 15.23 -2.16 8.92
CA HIS A 146 14.55 -1.68 7.72
C HIS A 146 15.38 -1.87 6.43
N LEU A 147 16.53 -2.55 6.49
CA LEU A 147 17.31 -2.92 5.31
C LEU A 147 16.95 -4.31 4.80
N GLU A 148 17.02 -4.47 3.48
CA GLU A 148 17.01 -5.76 2.80
C GLU A 148 18.10 -6.69 3.37
N PRO A 149 17.83 -8.01 3.52
CA PRO A 149 18.72 -8.96 4.17
C PRO A 149 20.16 -8.96 3.63
N GLU A 150 20.33 -8.84 2.32
CA GLU A 150 21.63 -8.82 1.66
C GLU A 150 22.45 -7.61 2.10
N LYS A 151 21.85 -6.42 2.02
CA LYS A 151 22.50 -5.15 2.38
C LYS A 151 22.76 -5.04 3.88
N LYS A 152 21.82 -5.51 4.70
CA LYS A 152 21.98 -5.64 6.15
C LYS A 152 23.22 -6.46 6.49
N GLY A 153 23.40 -7.61 5.84
CA GLY A 153 24.56 -8.47 6.02
C GLY A 153 25.87 -7.79 5.59
N GLU A 154 25.87 -7.05 4.49
CA GLU A 154 27.05 -6.30 4.04
C GLU A 154 27.44 -5.17 5.00
N VAL A 155 26.47 -4.39 5.47
CA VAL A 155 26.71 -3.30 6.42
C VAL A 155 27.22 -3.85 7.74
N LEU A 156 26.59 -4.90 8.27
CA LEU A 156 26.97 -5.51 9.54
C LEU A 156 28.43 -6.00 9.52
N LYS A 157 28.86 -6.67 8.44
CA LYS A 157 30.25 -7.14 8.28
C LYS A 157 31.29 -6.01 8.25
N ARG A 158 30.88 -4.79 7.95
CA ARG A 158 31.75 -3.60 7.88
C ARG A 158 31.85 -2.85 9.20
N LEU A 159 30.97 -3.13 10.17
CA LEU A 159 31.04 -2.53 11.50
C LEU A 159 32.15 -3.18 12.33
N PRO A 160 32.73 -2.48 13.32
CA PRO A 160 33.63 -3.07 14.31
C PRO A 160 33.01 -4.27 15.04
N GLU A 161 33.79 -5.33 15.33
CA GLU A 161 33.29 -6.57 15.96
C GLU A 161 32.51 -6.33 17.27
N ALA A 162 32.97 -5.37 18.09
CA ALA A 162 32.29 -5.00 19.33
C ALA A 162 30.85 -4.49 19.08
N LEU A 163 30.67 -3.67 18.03
CA LEU A 163 29.36 -3.16 17.64
C LEU A 163 28.52 -4.26 16.97
N GLN A 164 29.12 -5.14 16.17
CA GLN A 164 28.39 -6.23 15.50
C GLN A 164 27.63 -7.09 16.51
N ALA A 165 28.31 -7.54 17.58
CA ALA A 165 27.70 -8.39 18.60
C ALA A 165 26.54 -7.66 19.32
N GLU A 166 26.75 -6.40 19.68
CA GLU A 166 25.75 -5.59 20.39
C GLU A 166 24.52 -5.27 19.54
N VAL A 167 24.72 -5.04 18.24
CA VAL A 167 23.66 -4.71 17.28
C VAL A 167 22.85 -5.96 16.93
N VAL A 168 23.48 -7.11 16.74
CA VAL A 168 22.78 -8.38 16.49
C VAL A 168 21.88 -8.77 17.68
N LEU A 169 22.35 -8.57 18.91
CA LEU A 169 21.56 -8.83 20.11
C LEU A 169 20.34 -7.91 20.21
N ARG A 170 20.47 -6.64 19.80
CA ARG A 170 19.35 -5.70 19.76
C ARG A 170 18.37 -6.02 18.63
N LEU A 171 18.87 -6.43 17.46
CA LEU A 171 18.03 -6.86 16.35
C LEU A 171 17.15 -8.06 16.72
N SER A 172 17.65 -9.01 17.53
CA SER A 172 16.87 -10.17 17.97
C SER A 172 15.84 -9.86 19.06
N SER A 173 15.97 -8.72 19.74
CA SER A 173 15.08 -8.23 20.80
C SER A 173 14.32 -6.97 20.40
N LEU A 174 14.35 -6.62 19.10
CA LEU A 174 13.69 -5.42 18.59
C LEU A 174 12.18 -5.69 18.48
N ASP A 175 11.41 -5.09 19.38
CA ASP A 175 9.95 -5.09 19.34
C ASP A 175 9.42 -4.01 18.37
N HIS A 176 8.43 -3.21 18.78
CA HIS A 176 7.87 -2.14 17.97
C HIS A 176 8.70 -0.86 18.04
N VAL A 177 9.09 -0.35 16.87
CA VAL A 177 9.67 0.98 16.69
C VAL A 177 8.57 1.95 16.30
N ALA A 178 8.47 3.08 17.02
CA ALA A 178 7.49 4.11 16.73
C ALA A 178 7.70 4.70 15.32
N PRO A 179 6.66 4.82 14.47
CA PRO A 179 6.78 5.35 13.11
C PRO A 179 7.38 6.76 13.03
N GLU A 180 7.18 7.58 14.06
CA GLU A 180 7.72 8.93 14.16
C GLU A 180 9.25 8.93 14.25
N LEU A 181 9.81 7.94 14.97
CA LEU A 181 11.26 7.80 15.13
C LEU A 181 11.92 7.37 13.82
N ILE A 182 11.25 6.51 13.05
CA ILE A 182 11.72 6.09 11.71
C ILE A 182 11.78 7.29 10.77
N ALA A 183 10.77 8.17 10.81
CA ALA A 183 10.73 9.38 10.01
C ALA A 183 11.86 10.36 10.34
N GLU A 184 12.18 10.52 11.63
CA GLU A 184 13.26 11.38 12.08
C GLU A 184 14.62 10.84 11.61
N VAL A 185 14.83 9.53 11.74
CA VAL A 185 16.03 8.84 11.25
C VAL A 185 16.20 9.04 9.73
N ASP A 186 15.13 8.88 8.93
CA ASP A 186 15.18 9.12 7.48
C ASP A 186 15.62 10.55 7.14
N GLN A 187 15.09 11.54 7.87
CA GLN A 187 15.38 12.94 7.62
C GLN A 187 16.84 13.30 7.95
N VAL A 188 17.36 12.78 9.06
CA VAL A 188 18.77 12.96 9.44
C VAL A 188 19.67 12.28 8.41
N LEU A 189 19.35 11.04 8.05
CA LEU A 189 20.10 10.25 7.08
C LEU A 189 20.15 10.95 5.71
N LYS A 190 19.04 11.50 5.22
CA LYS A 190 18.99 12.32 3.98
C LYS A 190 19.96 13.51 4.02
N ARG A 191 20.02 14.23 5.14
CA ARG A 191 20.89 15.42 5.28
C ARG A 191 22.36 15.01 5.29
N GLU A 192 22.72 14.01 6.08
CA GLU A 192 24.10 13.55 6.21
C GLU A 192 24.59 12.84 4.93
N LEU A 193 23.73 12.10 4.24
CA LEU A 193 24.10 11.49 2.97
C LEU A 193 24.20 12.49 1.83
N SER A 194 23.41 13.57 1.84
CA SER A 194 23.57 14.66 0.87
C SER A 194 24.90 15.39 1.05
N SER A 195 25.41 15.50 2.28
CA SER A 195 26.73 16.07 2.55
C SER A 195 27.86 15.12 2.12
N ILE A 196 27.66 13.80 2.22
CA ILE A 196 28.63 12.79 1.76
C ILE A 196 28.62 12.63 0.24
N GLY A 197 27.45 12.64 -0.41
CA GLY A 197 27.29 12.47 -1.87
C GLY A 197 27.88 13.62 -2.71
N THR A 198 28.03 14.82 -2.13
CA THR A 198 28.77 15.91 -2.77
C THR A 198 30.29 15.68 -2.80
N VAL A 199 30.82 14.81 -1.93
CA VAL A 199 32.26 14.52 -1.86
C VAL A 199 32.68 13.44 -2.88
N GLU A 200 31.81 12.47 -3.20
CA GLU A 200 32.13 11.47 -4.25
C GLU A 200 31.88 11.98 -5.68
N GLN A 201 30.92 12.89 -5.90
CA GLN A 201 30.80 13.57 -7.21
C GLN A 201 31.98 14.51 -7.51
N ALA A 202 32.68 15.01 -6.49
CA ALA A 202 33.90 15.79 -6.69
C ALA A 202 35.13 14.94 -7.07
N SER A 203 35.08 13.61 -6.92
CA SER A 203 36.19 12.69 -7.20
C SER A 203 36.13 12.04 -8.59
N LEU A 204 35.03 12.17 -9.34
CA LEU A 204 34.85 11.55 -10.66
C LEU A 204 34.94 12.54 -11.84
N GLY A 205 35.22 13.82 -11.57
CA GLY A 205 35.40 14.87 -12.58
C GLY A 205 36.81 15.41 -12.62
N GLY A 206 37.81 14.57 -12.91
CA GLY A 206 39.14 15.05 -13.23
C GLY A 206 39.13 16.02 -14.42
N VAL A 207 39.82 17.15 -14.26
CA VAL A 207 40.66 17.88 -15.25
C VAL A 207 40.52 17.42 -16.72
N GLN A 208 40.30 18.21 -17.77
CA GLN A 208 40.38 19.64 -18.17
C GLN A 208 39.83 19.69 -19.65
N PRO A 209 39.78 20.80 -20.43
CA PRO A 209 40.25 22.16 -20.19
C PRO A 209 39.24 23.28 -20.49
N VAL A 210 39.46 24.40 -19.80
CA VAL A 210 39.06 25.75 -20.24
C VAL A 210 39.83 26.04 -21.53
N ALA A 211 39.19 25.82 -22.69
CA ALA A 211 39.72 26.16 -24.00
C ALA A 211 38.60 26.61 -24.95
N GLU A 212 37.80 27.57 -24.48
CA GLU A 212 37.14 28.59 -25.32
C GLU A 212 37.28 29.93 -24.58
N MET A 213 38.53 30.38 -24.47
CA MET A 213 38.95 31.77 -24.25
C MET A 213 40.07 32.08 -25.24
#